data_AF-A0A1W9QU28-F1
#
_entry.id   AF-A0A1W9QU28-F1
#
_cell.length_a   1.000
_cell.length_b   1.000
_cell.length_c   1.000
_cell.angle_alpha   90.00
_cell.angle_beta   90.00
_cell.angle_gamma   90.00
#
_symmetry.space_group_name_H-M   'P 1'
#
loop_
_entity.id
_entity.type
_entity.pdbx_description
1 polymer ?
#
loop_
_entity_poly.entity_id
_entity_poly.type
_entity_poly.pdbx_seq_one_letter_code
_entity_poly.pdbx_strand_id
1 'polypeptide(L)'
;MKQQITISITLLLISVFASAQSIETVPFQEIKKIADKNAQAYWGDVYPSDPIPYYGLDEEIIAWRFNYSIGGPFPSQEQLLTDRKEFKESGNKRAQWGAGKFGRLLVAARPNLPVMIESSACLSPEYAEAAKLEKMLKKTFNGQTAEFVKVYYFDHFNTWYKYRCGDTVKFINLSPTGGIIGQEEFEARRQEATYFIQPDDFSGDWQKYLDGFTPATDAAKYIPYYQSMPFYDWSYGCTPTAAAMLLAYWDVTSLFESWKYAGFVQYHYQRWDAIDNGGEWDYNVANLQLMLALAMDTDTLSGTTMPHMMDNGYKEVCNDILPYSFNIGTHYSLHWTRTKEEIDAGRPLHIDISGHSVCAIGYNSSNNKVYTHYTWEPEIVSISRWSMLHLVTVHPGGSTGDAVYLRRPFGDRRYNDDGDGEDVYEGDFYEILWAADKYYGTTSVDLFYSTTGGLSFNLIEAGAENCGYYNWEVPSGVASDDCRVMVYLQDTEFAPYIAAADGSWGNFKIHEGGFVPSMELRTLG
;
A
#
# COMPACT_ATOMS: atom_id res chain seq x y z
N MET A 1 -4.61 -15.72 -82.53
CA MET A 1 -5.73 -14.95 -81.96
C MET A 1 -5.55 -14.96 -80.44
N LYS A 2 -5.48 -13.77 -79.82
CA LYS A 2 -5.37 -13.46 -78.37
C LYS A 2 -4.01 -13.75 -77.70
N GLN A 3 -3.13 -12.75 -77.62
CA GLN A 3 -2.98 -11.72 -76.57
C GLN A 3 -2.06 -12.18 -75.42
N GLN A 4 -0.76 -11.93 -75.57
CA GLN A 4 0.19 -11.85 -74.45
C GLN A 4 0.02 -10.46 -73.82
N ILE A 5 -0.51 -10.44 -72.60
CA ILE A 5 -0.54 -9.26 -71.74
C ILE A 5 0.76 -9.25 -70.96
N THR A 6 1.65 -8.31 -71.29
CA THR A 6 2.83 -7.97 -70.49
C THR A 6 2.34 -7.14 -69.29
N ILE A 7 2.33 -7.72 -68.10
CA ILE A 7 2.15 -6.97 -66.85
C ILE A 7 3.53 -6.62 -66.32
N SER A 8 3.94 -5.36 -66.52
CA SER A 8 5.08 -4.75 -65.85
C SER A 8 4.72 -4.53 -64.38
N ILE A 9 5.18 -5.41 -63.48
CA ILE A 9 5.16 -5.16 -62.04
C ILE A 9 6.34 -4.23 -61.74
N THR A 10 6.04 -2.94 -61.59
CA THR A 10 6.98 -1.97 -61.02
C THR A 10 6.94 -2.18 -59.51
N LEU A 11 7.98 -2.81 -58.94
CA LEU A 11 8.19 -2.83 -57.49
C LEU A 11 8.50 -1.39 -57.05
N LEU A 12 7.51 -0.72 -56.48
CA LEU A 12 7.71 0.53 -55.75
C LEU A 12 8.22 0.16 -54.34
N LEU A 13 9.54 0.05 -54.21
CA LEU A 13 10.24 -0.02 -52.92
C LEU A 13 10.06 1.35 -52.22
N ILE A 14 9.01 1.49 -51.42
CA ILE A 14 8.92 2.57 -50.43
C ILE A 14 9.78 2.12 -49.25
N SER A 15 11.07 2.45 -49.28
CA SER A 15 11.91 2.44 -48.08
C SER A 15 11.50 3.64 -47.22
N VAL A 16 10.55 3.43 -46.30
CA VAL A 16 10.38 4.32 -45.14
C VAL A 16 11.59 4.10 -44.24
N PHE A 17 12.65 4.87 -44.45
CA PHE A 17 13.62 5.10 -43.41
C PHE A 17 12.95 5.98 -42.36
N ALA A 18 12.34 5.35 -41.35
CA ALA A 18 12.12 6.03 -40.09
C ALA A 18 13.52 6.27 -39.50
N SER A 19 14.05 7.48 -39.69
CA SER A 19 15.17 7.93 -38.86
C SER A 19 14.66 7.93 -37.43
N ALA A 20 15.06 6.95 -36.62
CA ALA A 20 14.86 6.99 -35.19
C ALA A 20 15.61 8.24 -34.69
N GLN A 21 14.86 9.31 -34.47
CA GLN A 21 15.41 10.51 -33.84
C GLN A 21 15.82 10.08 -32.44
N SER A 22 17.11 10.16 -32.12
CA SER A 22 17.59 9.85 -30.77
C SER A 22 16.84 10.74 -29.80
N ILE A 23 16.13 10.13 -28.85
CA ILE A 23 15.42 10.87 -27.82
C ILE A 23 16.46 11.63 -27.00
N GLU A 24 16.23 12.92 -26.81
CA GLU A 24 17.11 13.76 -26.01
C GLU A 24 17.21 13.21 -24.58
N THR A 25 18.43 13.07 -24.08
CA THR A 25 18.69 12.59 -22.72
C THR A 25 19.44 13.66 -21.94
N VAL A 26 19.04 13.84 -20.68
CA VAL A 26 19.72 14.75 -19.77
C VAL A 26 21.03 14.09 -19.32
N PRO A 27 22.17 14.81 -19.30
CA PRO A 27 23.43 14.25 -18.83
C PRO A 27 23.30 13.68 -17.42
N PHE A 28 23.77 12.45 -17.21
CA PHE A 28 23.65 11.75 -15.93
C PHE A 28 24.19 12.55 -14.73
N GLN A 29 25.27 13.32 -14.90
CA GLN A 29 25.82 14.13 -13.82
C GLN A 29 24.86 15.22 -13.33
N GLU A 30 24.04 15.79 -14.23
CA GLU A 30 23.01 16.75 -13.84
C GLU A 30 21.85 16.05 -13.12
N ILE A 31 21.44 14.86 -13.59
CA ILE A 31 20.42 14.03 -12.93
C ILE A 31 20.86 13.68 -11.50
N LYS A 32 22.12 13.24 -11.34
CA LYS A 32 22.71 12.91 -10.04
C LYS A 32 22.75 14.13 -9.12
N LYS A 33 23.15 15.29 -9.63
CA LYS A 33 23.16 16.55 -8.87
C LYS A 33 21.75 16.95 -8.40
N ILE A 34 20.74 16.79 -9.26
CA ILE A 34 19.33 17.00 -8.90
C ILE A 34 18.93 16.05 -7.77
N ALA A 35 19.23 14.75 -7.91
CA ALA A 35 18.90 13.73 -6.93
C ALA A 35 19.55 14.02 -5.57
N ASP A 36 20.87 14.21 -5.53
CA ASP A 36 21.62 14.43 -4.30
C ASP A 36 21.14 15.68 -3.55
N LYS A 37 20.91 16.78 -4.29
CA LYS A 37 20.43 18.03 -3.70
C LYS A 37 19.03 17.89 -3.09
N ASN A 38 18.14 17.16 -3.78
CA ASN A 38 16.79 16.94 -3.28
C ASN A 38 16.78 15.94 -2.11
N ALA A 39 17.61 14.90 -2.14
CA ALA A 39 17.76 13.95 -1.03
C ALA A 39 18.25 14.66 0.25
N GLN A 40 19.24 15.55 0.12
CA GLN A 40 19.70 16.38 1.24
C GLN A 40 18.61 17.31 1.77
N ALA A 41 17.80 17.90 0.87
CA ALA A 41 16.69 18.75 1.28
C ALA A 41 15.58 17.98 2.02
N TYR A 42 15.30 16.74 1.62
CA TYR A 42 14.27 15.91 2.25
C TYR A 42 14.72 15.30 3.57
N TRP A 43 15.96 14.82 3.65
CA TRP A 43 16.40 13.93 4.75
C TRP A 43 17.66 14.40 5.47
N GLY A 44 18.22 15.55 5.10
CA GLY A 44 19.40 16.12 5.76
C GLY A 44 20.70 15.42 5.35
N ASP A 45 21.39 14.85 6.33
CA ASP A 45 22.67 14.18 6.10
C ASP A 45 22.45 12.81 5.45
N VAL A 46 22.79 12.70 4.17
CA VAL A 46 22.47 11.52 3.35
C VAL A 46 23.67 11.02 2.55
N TYR A 47 23.72 9.71 2.39
CA TYR A 47 24.81 9.01 1.70
C TYR A 47 24.23 8.11 0.60
N PRO A 48 24.55 8.36 -0.68
CA PRO A 48 23.95 7.64 -1.80
C PRO A 48 24.46 6.20 -1.91
N SER A 49 23.60 5.32 -2.41
CA SER A 49 23.97 4.04 -3.03
C SER A 49 24.49 4.26 -4.45
N ASP A 50 24.93 3.17 -5.10
CA ASP A 50 25.06 3.17 -6.55
C ASP A 50 23.69 3.39 -7.21
N PRO A 51 23.58 4.28 -8.21
CA PRO A 51 22.32 4.57 -8.88
C PRO A 51 21.97 3.50 -9.91
N ILE A 52 20.68 3.22 -10.04
CA ILE A 52 20.15 2.12 -10.89
C ILE A 52 19.47 2.73 -12.13
N PRO A 53 19.95 2.43 -13.36
CA PRO A 53 19.31 2.91 -14.59
C PRO A 53 18.03 2.13 -14.89
N TYR A 54 16.96 2.86 -15.17
CA TYR A 54 15.67 2.33 -15.59
C TYR A 54 15.49 2.59 -17.08
N TYR A 55 15.10 1.55 -17.82
CA TYR A 55 14.95 1.59 -19.27
C TYR A 55 13.49 1.60 -19.67
N GLY A 56 13.16 2.39 -20.68
CA GLY A 56 11.82 2.47 -21.24
C GLY A 56 11.52 1.36 -22.24
N LEU A 57 10.34 1.47 -22.85
CA LEU A 57 9.85 0.57 -23.90
C LEU A 57 10.73 0.56 -25.15
N ASP A 58 11.53 1.60 -25.37
CA ASP A 58 12.43 1.80 -26.49
C ASP A 58 13.87 1.35 -26.23
N GLU A 59 14.10 0.60 -25.15
CA GLU A 59 15.42 0.10 -24.72
C GLU A 59 16.42 1.18 -24.29
N GLU A 60 15.99 2.44 -24.19
CA GLU A 60 16.80 3.58 -23.77
C GLU A 60 16.49 4.00 -22.33
N ILE A 61 17.43 4.68 -21.67
CA ILE A 61 17.25 5.11 -20.28
C ILE A 61 16.12 6.14 -20.19
N ILE A 62 15.17 5.90 -19.29
CA ILE A 62 14.02 6.78 -19.04
C ILE A 62 14.09 7.45 -17.67
N ALA A 63 14.75 6.80 -16.70
CA ALA A 63 14.93 7.31 -15.35
C ALA A 63 16.15 6.69 -14.65
N TRP A 64 16.53 7.27 -13.52
CA TRP A 64 17.52 6.74 -12.59
C TRP A 64 16.92 6.66 -11.19
N ARG A 65 17.06 5.50 -10.56
CA ARG A 65 16.71 5.29 -9.15
C ARG A 65 17.94 5.54 -8.29
N PHE A 66 17.77 6.37 -7.26
CA PHE A 66 18.77 6.64 -6.24
C PHE A 66 18.24 6.21 -4.89
N ASN A 67 19.03 5.48 -4.12
CA ASN A 67 18.77 5.20 -2.71
C ASN A 67 19.78 5.96 -1.85
N TYR A 68 19.37 6.35 -0.66
CA TYR A 68 20.15 7.12 0.28
C TYR A 68 20.00 6.53 1.67
N SER A 69 21.10 6.43 2.40
CA SER A 69 21.14 6.15 3.83
C SER A 69 21.16 7.47 4.60
N ILE A 70 20.42 7.56 5.70
CA ILE A 70 20.27 8.76 6.51
C ILE A 70 21.21 8.69 7.71
N GLY A 71 22.06 9.70 7.89
CA GLY A 71 22.96 9.84 9.04
C GLY A 71 24.19 8.93 9.04
N GLY A 72 24.42 8.15 7.98
CA GLY A 72 25.60 7.30 7.85
C GLY A 72 25.75 6.68 6.47
N PRO A 73 26.94 6.14 6.14
CA PRO A 73 27.25 5.57 4.83
C PRO A 73 26.23 4.50 4.44
N PHE A 74 25.95 4.40 3.13
CA PHE A 74 25.05 3.37 2.63
C PHE A 74 25.57 1.97 3.00
N PRO A 75 24.76 1.09 3.61
CA PRO A 75 25.24 -0.21 4.08
C PRO A 75 25.70 -1.10 2.93
N SER A 76 26.62 -2.02 3.23
CA SER A 76 27.04 -3.05 2.28
C SER A 76 25.88 -4.00 1.97
N GLN A 77 25.97 -4.70 0.84
CA GLN A 77 24.98 -5.73 0.48
C GLN A 77 24.84 -6.82 1.57
N GLU A 78 25.95 -7.21 2.22
CA GLU A 78 25.94 -8.19 3.31
C GLU A 78 25.20 -7.67 4.54
N GLN A 79 25.39 -6.39 4.89
CA GLN A 79 24.67 -5.78 6.00
C GLN A 79 23.17 -5.69 5.71
N LEU A 80 22.80 -5.26 4.49
CA LEU A 80 21.39 -5.23 4.08
C LEU A 80 20.74 -6.61 4.10
N LEU A 81 21.47 -7.68 3.75
CA LEU A 81 20.97 -9.04 3.86
C LEU A 81 20.80 -9.49 5.32
N THR A 82 21.70 -9.06 6.20
CA THR A 82 21.66 -9.36 7.64
C THR A 82 20.47 -8.67 8.31
N ASP A 83 20.36 -7.35 8.15
CA ASP A 83 19.26 -6.54 8.70
C ASP A 83 17.90 -7.13 8.30
N ARG A 84 17.81 -7.64 7.07
CA ARG A 84 16.57 -8.24 6.55
C ARG A 84 16.24 -9.61 7.09
N LYS A 85 17.26 -10.41 7.42
CA LYS A 85 17.02 -11.67 8.11
C LYS A 85 16.39 -11.39 9.48
N GLU A 86 16.90 -10.38 10.19
CA GLU A 86 16.32 -9.93 11.46
C GLU A 86 14.88 -9.42 11.28
N PHE A 87 14.60 -8.62 10.25
CA PHE A 87 13.24 -8.13 9.99
C PHE A 87 12.24 -9.24 9.66
N LYS A 88 12.69 -10.28 8.93
CA LYS A 88 11.86 -11.45 8.64
C LYS A 88 11.57 -12.28 9.89
N GLU A 89 12.56 -12.43 10.77
CA GLU A 89 12.38 -13.11 12.07
C GLU A 89 11.49 -12.30 13.02
N SER A 90 11.42 -10.98 12.83
CA SER A 90 10.63 -10.08 13.68
C SER A 90 9.25 -9.71 13.14
N GLY A 91 8.83 -10.21 11.96
CA GLY A 91 7.52 -9.89 11.35
C GLY A 91 7.33 -8.42 10.89
N ASN A 92 8.34 -7.57 11.02
CA ASN A 92 8.16 -6.12 10.88
C ASN A 92 8.41 -5.66 9.44
N LYS A 93 7.36 -5.67 8.60
CA LYS A 93 7.43 -5.21 7.21
C LYS A 93 7.90 -3.75 7.10
N ARG A 94 7.54 -2.87 8.02
CA ARG A 94 8.00 -1.46 7.98
C ARG A 94 9.52 -1.35 8.12
N ALA A 95 10.12 -2.18 8.96
CA ALA A 95 11.56 -2.26 9.14
C ALA A 95 12.26 -2.91 7.92
N GLN A 96 11.64 -3.89 7.25
CA GLN A 96 12.12 -4.46 5.98
C GLN A 96 12.35 -3.39 4.91
N TRP A 97 11.47 -2.38 4.83
CA TRP A 97 11.62 -1.26 3.90
C TRP A 97 12.61 -0.19 4.40
N GLY A 98 13.19 -0.35 5.58
CA GLY A 98 14.15 0.58 6.14
C GLY A 98 13.55 1.97 6.41
N ALA A 99 12.25 2.01 6.71
CA ALA A 99 11.51 3.22 7.03
C ALA A 99 12.26 4.10 8.05
N GLY A 100 12.44 5.37 7.71
CA GLY A 100 13.11 6.35 8.57
C GLY A 100 14.65 6.23 8.64
N LYS A 101 15.25 5.19 8.05
CA LYS A 101 16.71 5.03 7.93
C LYS A 101 17.21 5.31 6.51
N PHE A 102 16.32 5.22 5.52
CA PHE A 102 16.64 5.37 4.11
C PHE A 102 15.66 6.30 3.41
N GLY A 103 16.06 6.78 2.24
CA GLY A 103 15.18 7.48 1.32
C GLY A 103 15.50 7.09 -0.13
N ARG A 104 14.50 7.19 -1.01
CA ARG A 104 14.65 6.88 -2.43
C ARG A 104 14.07 7.96 -3.32
N LEU A 105 14.68 8.15 -4.48
CA LEU A 105 14.24 9.05 -5.55
C LEU A 105 14.24 8.31 -6.89
N LEU A 106 13.17 8.46 -7.67
CA LEU A 106 13.15 8.13 -9.10
C LEU A 106 13.16 9.43 -9.90
N VAL A 107 14.27 9.72 -10.55
CA VAL A 107 14.47 10.94 -11.32
C VAL A 107 14.44 10.59 -12.80
N ALA A 108 13.63 11.26 -13.61
CA ALA A 108 13.58 11.05 -15.04
C ALA A 108 14.94 11.35 -15.69
N ALA A 109 15.16 10.82 -16.89
CA ALA A 109 16.37 11.06 -17.69
C ALA A 109 16.08 11.78 -19.00
N ARG A 110 14.82 12.13 -19.26
CA ARG A 110 14.37 12.70 -20.52
C ARG A 110 13.59 13.99 -20.29
N PRO A 111 13.83 15.05 -21.10
CA PRO A 111 13.21 16.36 -20.90
C PRO A 111 11.70 16.37 -21.17
N ASN A 112 11.17 15.35 -21.85
CA ASN A 112 9.75 15.18 -22.10
C ASN A 112 8.99 14.44 -20.97
N LEU A 113 9.62 14.25 -19.82
CA LEU A 113 9.04 13.61 -18.64
C LEU A 113 9.14 14.53 -17.42
N PRO A 114 8.28 14.34 -16.40
CA PRO A 114 8.42 15.06 -15.13
C PRO A 114 9.77 14.73 -14.47
N VAL A 115 10.47 15.77 -13.99
CA VAL A 115 11.85 15.64 -13.46
C VAL A 115 11.94 14.59 -12.35
N MET A 116 11.09 14.72 -11.33
CA MET A 116 10.97 13.75 -10.25
C MET A 116 9.72 12.91 -10.53
N ILE A 117 9.87 11.60 -10.65
CA ILE A 117 8.75 10.67 -10.86
C ILE A 117 8.18 10.26 -9.50
N GLU A 118 9.05 9.81 -8.60
CA GLU A 118 8.67 9.25 -7.30
C GLU A 118 9.70 9.59 -6.21
N SER A 119 9.26 9.72 -4.97
CA SER A 119 10.14 9.73 -3.80
C SER A 119 9.47 9.13 -2.57
N SER A 120 10.23 8.47 -1.69
CA SER A 120 9.72 7.93 -0.42
C SER A 120 10.84 7.85 0.64
N ALA A 121 10.49 7.89 1.92
CA ALA A 121 11.40 7.78 3.07
C ALA A 121 11.66 6.31 3.47
N CYS A 122 11.90 5.48 2.45
CA CYS A 122 12.22 4.06 2.57
C CYS A 122 13.16 3.64 1.43
N LEU A 123 13.63 2.39 1.49
CA LEU A 123 14.37 1.74 0.42
C LEU A 123 13.52 1.53 -0.83
N SER A 124 14.17 1.42 -2.00
CA SER A 124 13.51 0.99 -3.23
C SER A 124 13.19 -0.51 -3.20
N PRO A 125 12.23 -0.98 -4.01
CA PRO A 125 11.83 -2.38 -4.04
C PRO A 125 13.01 -3.34 -4.31
N GLU A 126 14.02 -2.94 -5.08
CA GLU A 126 15.22 -3.74 -5.34
C GLU A 126 15.96 -4.15 -4.06
N TYR A 127 15.97 -3.27 -3.06
CA TYR A 127 16.62 -3.51 -1.78
C TYR A 127 15.64 -4.09 -0.76
N ALA A 128 14.46 -3.50 -0.63
CA ALA A 128 13.43 -3.94 0.33
C ALA A 128 12.96 -5.38 0.04
N GLU A 129 12.90 -5.78 -1.23
CA GLU A 129 12.42 -7.09 -1.70
C GLU A 129 13.53 -8.02 -2.21
N ALA A 130 14.81 -7.72 -1.96
CA ALA A 130 15.92 -8.54 -2.50
C ALA A 130 15.90 -10.04 -2.10
N ALA A 131 15.33 -10.44 -0.97
CA ALA A 131 15.22 -11.82 -0.49
C ALA A 131 14.10 -12.56 -1.22
N LYS A 132 12.97 -11.86 -1.50
CA LYS A 132 11.94 -12.33 -2.42
C LYS A 132 12.55 -12.55 -3.81
N LEU A 133 13.28 -11.56 -4.32
CA LEU A 133 14.02 -11.64 -5.57
C LEU A 133 15.04 -12.80 -5.59
N GLU A 134 15.84 -12.97 -4.54
CA GLU A 134 16.82 -14.06 -4.43
C GLU A 134 16.15 -15.43 -4.41
N LYS A 135 15.04 -15.59 -3.67
CA LYS A 135 14.23 -16.82 -3.65
C LYS A 135 13.69 -17.14 -5.05
N MET A 136 13.15 -16.13 -5.74
CA MET A 136 12.66 -16.26 -7.12
C MET A 136 13.79 -16.67 -8.07
N LEU A 137 14.96 -16.04 -7.98
CA LEU A 137 16.13 -16.35 -8.81
C LEU A 137 16.66 -17.76 -8.58
N LYS A 138 16.86 -18.16 -7.31
CA LYS A 138 17.32 -19.50 -6.94
C LYS A 138 16.39 -20.57 -7.49
N LYS A 139 15.07 -20.38 -7.38
CA LYS A 139 14.08 -21.31 -7.95
C LYS A 139 14.15 -21.35 -9.48
N THR A 140 14.28 -20.19 -10.12
CA THR A 140 14.25 -20.05 -11.58
C THR A 140 15.47 -20.65 -12.27
N PHE A 141 16.64 -20.46 -11.67
CA PHE A 141 17.92 -20.89 -12.25
C PHE A 141 18.49 -22.12 -11.54
N ASN A 142 17.67 -22.90 -10.83
CA ASN A 142 18.06 -24.12 -10.13
C ASN A 142 19.31 -23.95 -9.23
N GLY A 143 19.36 -22.82 -8.51
CA GLY A 143 20.48 -22.44 -7.64
C GLY A 143 21.72 -21.89 -8.35
N GLN A 144 21.73 -21.80 -9.68
CA GLN A 144 22.82 -21.15 -10.42
C GLN A 144 22.81 -19.63 -10.22
N THR A 145 23.99 -19.02 -10.25
CA THR A 145 24.15 -17.57 -10.14
C THR A 145 23.69 -16.90 -11.43
N ALA A 146 22.69 -16.04 -11.33
CA ALA A 146 22.22 -15.22 -12.43
C ALA A 146 22.85 -13.82 -12.38
N GLU A 147 23.26 -13.31 -13.53
CA GLU A 147 23.75 -11.96 -13.74
C GLU A 147 22.56 -11.00 -13.90
N PHE A 148 22.55 -9.91 -13.12
CA PHE A 148 21.64 -8.80 -13.35
C PHE A 148 22.05 -8.04 -14.62
N VAL A 149 21.09 -7.78 -15.51
CA VAL A 149 21.35 -7.13 -16.79
C VAL A 149 20.75 -5.73 -16.87
N LYS A 150 19.46 -5.58 -16.53
CA LYS A 150 18.71 -4.34 -16.81
C LYS A 150 17.41 -4.26 -15.98
N VAL A 151 16.98 -3.05 -15.61
CA VAL A 151 15.61 -2.77 -15.14
C VAL A 151 14.80 -2.10 -16.23
N TYR A 152 13.62 -2.62 -16.55
CA TYR A 152 12.64 -1.97 -17.42
C TYR A 152 11.52 -1.37 -16.58
N TYR A 153 11.14 -0.14 -16.89
CA TYR A 153 10.09 0.59 -16.20
C TYR A 153 8.96 0.92 -17.16
N PHE A 154 7.85 0.21 -17.05
CA PHE A 154 6.65 0.50 -17.84
C PHE A 154 5.74 1.44 -17.06
N ASP A 155 5.51 1.12 -15.79
CA ASP A 155 4.78 1.93 -14.82
C ASP A 155 5.10 1.47 -13.39
N HIS A 156 4.35 2.01 -12.42
CA HIS A 156 4.52 1.77 -10.99
C HIS A 156 4.31 0.30 -10.56
N PHE A 157 3.48 -0.46 -11.29
CA PHE A 157 3.23 -1.89 -11.05
C PHE A 157 4.07 -2.80 -11.97
N ASN A 158 4.39 -2.32 -13.17
CA ASN A 158 5.05 -3.06 -14.24
C ASN A 158 6.54 -2.71 -14.37
N THR A 159 7.31 -2.99 -13.32
CA THR A 159 8.78 -2.90 -13.33
C THR A 159 9.40 -4.29 -13.46
N TRP A 160 10.25 -4.50 -14.47
CA TRP A 160 10.80 -5.80 -14.85
C TRP A 160 12.33 -5.85 -14.78
N TYR A 161 12.86 -6.77 -13.98
CA TYR A 161 14.29 -7.00 -13.80
C TYR A 161 14.75 -8.13 -14.71
N LYS A 162 15.62 -7.82 -15.67
CA LYS A 162 16.21 -8.78 -16.60
C LYS A 162 17.43 -9.43 -15.98
N TYR A 163 17.41 -10.76 -15.94
CA TYR A 163 18.50 -11.62 -15.48
C TYR A 163 18.92 -12.60 -16.56
N ARG A 164 20.20 -12.97 -16.52
CA ARG A 164 20.79 -13.96 -17.42
C ARG A 164 21.55 -15.03 -16.64
N CYS A 165 21.37 -16.30 -17.00
CA CYS A 165 22.25 -17.40 -16.59
C CYS A 165 22.64 -18.21 -17.83
N GLY A 166 23.91 -18.11 -18.25
CA GLY A 166 24.36 -18.63 -19.55
C GLY A 166 23.54 -18.02 -20.70
N ASP A 167 22.92 -18.86 -21.52
CA ASP A 167 22.05 -18.42 -22.62
C ASP A 167 20.59 -18.17 -22.19
N THR A 168 20.24 -18.49 -20.94
CA THR A 168 18.87 -18.33 -20.45
C THR A 168 18.64 -16.90 -19.95
N VAL A 169 17.63 -16.22 -20.50
CA VAL A 169 17.18 -14.90 -20.06
C VAL A 169 15.79 -15.00 -19.44
N LYS A 170 15.61 -14.33 -18.29
CA LYS A 170 14.33 -14.23 -17.58
C LYS A 170 14.08 -12.80 -17.11
N PHE A 171 12.81 -12.45 -17.00
CA PHE A 171 12.35 -11.15 -16.51
C PHE A 171 11.52 -11.38 -15.26
N ILE A 172 11.82 -10.63 -14.21
CA ILE A 172 11.16 -10.75 -12.90
C ILE A 172 10.41 -9.46 -12.61
N ASN A 173 9.16 -9.53 -12.17
CA ASN A 173 8.42 -8.40 -11.60
C ASN A 173 8.13 -8.71 -10.13
N LEU A 174 8.47 -7.76 -9.25
CA LEU A 174 8.37 -7.88 -7.79
C LEU A 174 7.03 -7.41 -7.21
N SER A 175 6.18 -6.77 -8.02
CA SER A 175 4.81 -6.42 -7.63
C SER A 175 4.03 -7.65 -7.18
N PRO A 176 2.96 -7.49 -6.38
CA PRO A 176 2.23 -8.63 -5.81
C PRO A 176 1.82 -9.68 -6.87
N THR A 177 1.19 -9.24 -7.96
CA THR A 177 0.71 -10.13 -9.03
C THR A 177 1.68 -10.25 -10.20
N GLY A 178 2.95 -9.85 -9.99
CA GLY A 178 4.02 -9.95 -10.96
C GLY A 178 4.44 -11.40 -11.25
N GLY A 179 5.75 -11.65 -11.28
CA GLY A 179 6.26 -13.02 -11.45
C GLY A 179 7.40 -13.09 -12.44
N ILE A 180 7.55 -14.26 -13.07
CA ILE A 180 8.74 -14.61 -13.86
C ILE A 180 8.33 -15.04 -15.26
N ILE A 181 8.81 -14.30 -16.27
CA ILE A 181 8.46 -14.55 -17.66
C ILE A 181 9.70 -14.74 -18.53
N GLY A 182 9.50 -15.38 -19.69
CA GLY A 182 10.51 -15.56 -20.72
C GLY A 182 10.65 -14.34 -21.62
N GLN A 183 11.66 -14.37 -22.50
CA GLN A 183 11.93 -13.26 -23.42
C GLN A 183 10.79 -13.00 -24.42
N GLU A 184 10.16 -14.05 -24.96
CA GLU A 184 9.06 -13.91 -25.92
C GLU A 184 7.84 -13.22 -25.28
N GLU A 185 7.43 -13.68 -24.10
CA GLU A 185 6.31 -13.08 -23.37
C GLU A 185 6.61 -11.64 -22.93
N PHE A 186 7.83 -11.37 -22.45
CA PHE A 186 8.24 -10.01 -22.10
C PHE A 186 8.15 -9.07 -23.31
N GLU A 187 8.63 -9.52 -24.48
CA GLU A 187 8.59 -8.72 -25.69
C GLU A 187 7.16 -8.45 -26.16
N ALA A 188 6.25 -9.43 -26.06
CA ALA A 188 4.84 -9.23 -26.35
C ALA A 188 4.22 -8.16 -25.42
N ARG A 189 4.46 -8.28 -24.10
CA ARG A 189 4.00 -7.28 -23.11
C ARG A 189 4.59 -5.89 -23.39
N ARG A 190 5.87 -5.80 -23.75
CA ARG A 190 6.54 -4.53 -24.07
C ARG A 190 5.91 -3.84 -25.27
N GLN A 191 5.49 -4.60 -26.29
CA GLN A 191 4.87 -4.06 -27.50
C GLN A 191 3.45 -3.54 -27.26
N GLU A 192 2.73 -4.11 -26.29
CA GLU A 192 1.39 -3.69 -25.89
C GLU A 192 1.40 -2.58 -24.84
N ALA A 193 2.49 -2.49 -24.06
CA ALA A 193 2.62 -1.50 -22.99
C ALA A 193 2.66 -0.07 -23.55
N THR A 194 2.09 0.85 -22.76
CA THR A 194 2.19 2.29 -23.02
C THR A 194 2.64 2.98 -21.76
N TYR A 195 3.59 3.91 -21.90
CA TYR A 195 4.01 4.75 -20.79
C TYR A 195 3.01 5.88 -20.62
N PHE A 196 2.25 5.87 -19.53
CA PHE A 196 1.28 6.92 -19.27
C PHE A 196 1.84 8.00 -18.32
N ILE A 197 1.96 9.20 -18.88
CA ILE A 197 2.12 10.47 -18.16
C ILE A 197 1.24 11.48 -18.90
N GLN A 198 0.46 12.27 -18.16
CA GLN A 198 -0.32 13.35 -18.74
C GLN A 198 0.60 14.29 -19.56
N PRO A 199 0.31 14.55 -20.85
CA PRO A 199 1.13 15.43 -21.67
C PRO A 199 1.22 16.84 -21.09
N ASP A 200 2.43 17.38 -20.99
CA ASP A 200 2.71 18.75 -20.55
C ASP A 200 4.07 19.23 -21.12
N ASP A 201 4.37 20.51 -20.99
CA ASP A 201 5.70 21.07 -21.26
C ASP A 201 6.52 21.10 -19.97
N PHE A 202 7.47 20.17 -19.86
CA PHE A 202 8.33 20.05 -18.68
C PHE A 202 9.59 20.93 -18.76
N SER A 203 9.83 21.66 -19.85
CA SER A 203 11.08 22.41 -20.06
C SER A 203 11.37 23.41 -18.93
N GLY A 204 10.33 24.13 -18.47
CA GLY A 204 10.44 25.07 -17.35
C GLY A 204 10.75 24.38 -16.02
N ASP A 205 10.15 23.22 -15.75
CA ASP A 205 10.44 22.45 -14.54
C ASP A 205 11.86 21.86 -14.61
N TRP A 206 12.29 21.32 -15.76
CA TRP A 206 13.67 20.87 -15.97
C TRP A 206 14.69 21.98 -15.73
N GLN A 207 14.48 23.14 -16.33
CA GLN A 207 15.38 24.29 -16.14
C GLN A 207 15.46 24.68 -14.65
N LYS A 208 14.32 24.74 -13.97
CA LYS A 208 14.23 25.03 -12.54
C LYS A 208 15.03 24.03 -11.70
N TYR A 209 14.95 22.73 -11.98
CA TYR A 209 15.74 21.71 -11.27
C TYR A 209 17.23 21.76 -11.61
N LEU A 210 17.60 22.02 -12.86
CA LEU A 210 18.99 22.21 -13.29
C LEU A 210 19.64 23.43 -12.61
N ASP A 211 18.85 24.47 -12.37
CA ASP A 211 19.25 25.66 -11.57
C ASP A 211 19.33 25.38 -10.06
N GLY A 212 19.07 24.14 -9.65
CA GLY A 212 19.24 23.67 -8.29
C GLY A 212 18.01 23.86 -7.41
N PHE A 213 16.80 23.77 -7.96
CA PHE A 213 15.59 23.77 -7.14
C PHE A 213 15.53 22.58 -6.17
N THR A 214 15.04 22.88 -4.97
CA THR A 214 14.61 21.91 -3.95
C THR A 214 13.23 22.33 -3.46
N PRO A 215 12.31 21.38 -3.22
CA PRO A 215 10.96 21.71 -2.76
C PRO A 215 10.99 22.38 -1.39
N ALA A 216 10.06 23.31 -1.22
CA ALA A 216 9.82 23.93 0.06
C ALA A 216 9.01 22.95 0.93
N THR A 217 9.53 22.62 2.11
CA THR A 217 8.90 21.66 3.03
C THR A 217 7.62 22.22 3.67
N ASP A 218 7.53 23.54 3.83
CA ASP A 218 6.36 24.26 4.32
C ASP A 218 5.23 24.40 3.27
N ALA A 219 5.53 24.11 1.99
CA ALA A 219 4.54 24.05 0.92
C ALA A 219 3.79 22.70 0.85
N ALA A 220 4.21 21.71 1.64
CA ALA A 220 3.51 20.44 1.78
C ALA A 220 2.22 20.65 2.58
N LYS A 221 1.10 20.17 2.03
CA LYS A 221 -0.19 20.13 2.70
C LYS A 221 -0.64 18.69 2.86
N TYR A 222 -1.22 18.39 4.01
CA TYR A 222 -1.80 17.10 4.33
C TYR A 222 -3.20 17.30 4.91
N ILE A 223 -4.04 16.28 4.77
CA ILE A 223 -5.31 16.21 5.50
C ILE A 223 -5.07 16.18 7.01
N PRO A 224 -6.04 16.67 7.83
CA PRO A 224 -5.96 16.57 9.29
C PRO A 224 -5.73 15.12 9.73
N TYR A 225 -4.90 14.91 10.75
CA TYR A 225 -4.62 13.58 11.33
C TYR A 225 -4.13 12.52 10.34
N TYR A 226 -3.52 12.90 9.21
CA TYR A 226 -3.01 11.93 8.21
C TYR A 226 -2.07 10.86 8.80
N GLN A 227 -1.36 11.17 9.89
CA GLN A 227 -0.46 10.24 10.59
C GLN A 227 -1.21 9.10 11.31
N SER A 228 -2.49 9.30 11.59
CA SER A 228 -3.38 8.32 12.22
C SER A 228 -4.09 7.44 11.20
N MET A 229 -4.03 7.79 9.91
CA MET A 229 -4.56 6.97 8.85
C MET A 229 -3.77 5.66 8.78
N PRO A 230 -4.43 4.49 8.82
CA PRO A 230 -3.74 3.23 8.84
C PRO A 230 -3.10 2.93 7.48
N PHE A 231 -1.92 2.31 7.51
CA PHE A 231 -1.36 1.63 6.36
C PHE A 231 -1.91 0.21 6.34
N TYR A 232 -2.56 -0.14 5.22
CA TYR A 232 -2.97 -1.51 4.97
C TYR A 232 -2.11 -2.12 3.90
N ASP A 233 -1.67 -3.35 4.17
CA ASP A 233 -0.98 -4.15 3.17
C ASP A 233 -1.96 -4.65 2.12
N TRP A 234 -1.40 -4.92 0.95
CA TRP A 234 -2.13 -5.40 -0.20
C TRP A 234 -2.57 -6.83 0.05
N SER A 235 -3.86 -7.13 -0.07
CA SER A 235 -4.36 -8.49 0.11
C SER A 235 -5.34 -8.95 -0.97
N TYR A 236 -6.26 -8.09 -1.42
CA TYR A 236 -7.27 -8.46 -2.43
C TYR A 236 -7.06 -7.79 -3.78
N GLY A 237 -6.31 -6.69 -3.83
CA GLY A 237 -6.21 -5.81 -4.99
C GLY A 237 -5.85 -4.40 -4.56
N CYS A 238 -5.17 -3.64 -5.42
CA CYS A 238 -4.72 -2.30 -5.01
C CYS A 238 -5.92 -1.35 -4.80
N THR A 239 -6.96 -1.49 -5.61
CA THR A 239 -8.18 -0.69 -5.52
C THR A 239 -8.91 -0.88 -4.19
N PRO A 240 -9.31 -2.09 -3.76
CA PRO A 240 -9.96 -2.26 -2.45
C PRO A 240 -9.03 -1.89 -1.28
N THR A 241 -7.72 -2.11 -1.38
CA THR A 241 -6.77 -1.71 -0.34
C THR A 241 -6.68 -0.18 -0.20
N ALA A 242 -6.55 0.56 -1.31
CA ALA A 242 -6.54 2.02 -1.30
C ALA A 242 -7.87 2.60 -0.80
N ALA A 243 -8.99 1.98 -1.18
CA ALA A 243 -10.32 2.36 -0.71
C ALA A 243 -10.53 2.09 0.78
N ALA A 244 -10.01 0.98 1.30
CA ALA A 244 -10.09 0.66 2.72
C ALA A 244 -9.29 1.66 3.55
N MET A 245 -8.09 2.03 3.12
CA MET A 245 -7.30 3.08 3.79
C MET A 245 -8.07 4.41 3.82
N LEU A 246 -8.72 4.78 2.70
CA LEU A 246 -9.54 6.00 2.62
C LEU A 246 -10.72 5.99 3.61
N LEU A 247 -11.49 4.90 3.67
CA LEU A 247 -12.64 4.83 4.57
C LEU A 247 -12.23 4.65 6.02
N ALA A 248 -11.12 3.95 6.28
CA ALA A 248 -10.54 3.87 7.61
C ALA A 248 -10.04 5.22 8.14
N TYR A 249 -9.64 6.16 7.26
CA TYR A 249 -9.40 7.53 7.67
C TYR A 249 -10.65 8.17 8.29
N TRP A 250 -11.81 8.03 7.65
CA TRP A 250 -13.06 8.56 8.18
C TRP A 250 -13.47 7.88 9.48
N ASP A 251 -13.25 6.57 9.59
CA ASP A 251 -13.43 5.82 10.83
C ASP A 251 -12.55 6.38 11.96
N VAL A 252 -11.22 6.40 11.77
CA VAL A 252 -10.26 6.84 12.79
C VAL A 252 -10.45 8.31 13.15
N THR A 253 -10.65 9.19 12.18
CA THR A 253 -10.80 10.62 12.46
C THR A 253 -12.11 10.95 13.15
N SER A 254 -13.13 10.10 12.99
CA SER A 254 -14.37 10.25 13.73
C SER A 254 -14.19 10.19 15.25
N LEU A 255 -13.09 9.61 15.76
CA LEU A 255 -12.72 9.70 17.19
C LEU A 255 -12.57 11.12 17.70
N PHE A 256 -12.18 12.05 16.84
CA PHE A 256 -11.83 13.42 17.19
C PHE A 256 -12.91 14.43 16.78
N GLU A 257 -13.97 13.97 16.12
CA GLU A 257 -15.04 14.81 15.58
C GLU A 257 -16.42 14.35 16.05
N SER A 258 -17.44 15.18 15.81
CA SER A 258 -18.83 14.89 16.15
C SER A 258 -19.49 13.89 15.19
N TRP A 259 -18.91 13.67 14.01
CA TRP A 259 -19.46 12.80 12.97
C TRP A 259 -18.83 11.41 13.07
N LYS A 260 -19.63 10.37 13.34
CA LYS A 260 -19.14 9.01 13.61
C LYS A 260 -19.36 8.05 12.43
N TYR A 261 -18.30 7.33 12.09
CA TYR A 261 -18.25 6.34 11.01
C TYR A 261 -17.62 5.01 11.43
N ALA A 262 -17.69 4.69 12.73
CA ALA A 262 -17.05 3.54 13.38
C ALA A 262 -17.70 2.18 13.04
N GLY A 263 -18.21 2.05 11.82
CA GLY A 263 -18.69 0.80 11.24
C GLY A 263 -17.92 0.40 9.98
N PHE A 264 -16.98 1.23 9.52
CA PHE A 264 -16.15 0.91 8.36
C PHE A 264 -15.12 -0.17 8.70
N VAL A 265 -14.34 0.03 9.75
CA VAL A 265 -13.35 -0.94 10.23
C VAL A 265 -13.91 -1.66 11.45
N GLN A 266 -14.52 -2.82 11.21
CA GLN A 266 -15.24 -3.56 12.26
C GLN A 266 -14.32 -4.51 13.02
N TYR A 267 -13.35 -5.09 12.31
CA TYR A 267 -12.33 -5.96 12.89
C TYR A 267 -11.17 -6.15 11.91
N HIS A 268 -10.05 -6.62 12.44
CA HIS A 268 -8.90 -7.06 11.65
C HIS A 268 -8.76 -8.58 11.71
N TYR A 269 -8.24 -9.16 10.65
CA TYR A 269 -7.97 -10.59 10.58
C TYR A 269 -6.68 -10.88 9.82
N GLN A 270 -6.15 -12.09 10.01
CA GLN A 270 -5.04 -12.60 9.23
C GLN A 270 -5.55 -13.44 8.07
N ARG A 271 -4.86 -13.34 6.94
CA ARG A 271 -5.20 -14.02 5.70
C ARG A 271 -3.92 -14.51 5.05
N TRP A 272 -3.98 -15.74 4.55
CA TRP A 272 -3.00 -16.19 3.57
C TRP A 272 -3.31 -15.54 2.23
N ASP A 273 -2.49 -14.59 1.82
CA ASP A 273 -2.57 -14.02 0.50
C ASP A 273 -1.88 -14.90 -0.52
N ALA A 274 -2.68 -15.66 -1.27
CA ALA A 274 -2.19 -16.54 -2.31
C ALA A 274 -1.77 -15.80 -3.59
N ILE A 275 -2.11 -14.52 -3.72
CA ILE A 275 -1.90 -13.78 -4.96
C ILE A 275 -0.48 -13.19 -5.01
N ASP A 276 0.12 -12.79 -3.88
CA ASP A 276 1.51 -12.30 -3.88
C ASP A 276 2.54 -13.43 -4.16
N ASN A 277 3.00 -13.54 -5.41
CA ASN A 277 4.21 -14.23 -5.91
C ASN A 277 4.88 -15.31 -5.02
N GLY A 278 4.11 -16.31 -4.58
CA GLY A 278 4.59 -17.42 -3.75
C GLY A 278 3.89 -17.57 -2.41
N GLY A 279 2.92 -16.70 -2.15
CA GLY A 279 2.05 -16.64 -1.00
C GLY A 279 2.74 -16.08 0.24
N GLU A 280 2.07 -15.17 0.93
CA GLU A 280 2.48 -14.65 2.22
C GLU A 280 1.29 -14.53 3.18
N TRP A 281 1.60 -14.42 4.47
CA TRP A 281 0.59 -14.08 5.47
C TRP A 281 0.50 -12.57 5.60
N ASP A 282 -0.73 -12.07 5.56
CA ASP A 282 -1.10 -10.75 6.02
C ASP A 282 -1.79 -10.89 7.37
N TYR A 283 -1.38 -10.14 8.38
CA TYR A 283 -1.80 -10.35 9.77
C TYR A 283 -2.81 -9.32 10.28
N ASN A 284 -2.85 -8.13 9.70
CA ASN A 284 -3.73 -7.04 10.15
C ASN A 284 -4.61 -6.52 9.00
N VAL A 285 -5.23 -7.43 8.27
CA VAL A 285 -6.16 -7.11 7.17
C VAL A 285 -7.46 -6.60 7.76
N ALA A 286 -7.82 -5.34 7.52
CA ALA A 286 -9.14 -4.84 7.89
C ALA A 286 -10.24 -5.59 7.10
N ASN A 287 -11.33 -5.99 7.77
CA ASN A 287 -12.51 -6.58 7.13
C ASN A 287 -13.05 -5.73 5.97
N LEU A 288 -12.86 -4.41 6.07
CA LEU A 288 -13.19 -3.43 5.04
C LEU A 288 -12.54 -3.72 3.68
N GLN A 289 -11.31 -4.26 3.64
CA GLN A 289 -10.67 -4.64 2.38
C GLN A 289 -11.48 -5.72 1.65
N LEU A 290 -11.97 -6.73 2.36
CA LEU A 290 -12.82 -7.78 1.79
C LEU A 290 -14.18 -7.23 1.35
N MET A 291 -14.82 -6.40 2.19
CA MET A 291 -16.09 -5.77 1.85
C MET A 291 -16.00 -4.96 0.55
N LEU A 292 -14.95 -4.15 0.41
CA LEU A 292 -14.71 -3.36 -0.79
C LEU A 292 -14.32 -4.22 -1.98
N ALA A 293 -13.53 -5.29 -1.78
CA ALA A 293 -13.17 -6.20 -2.86
C ALA A 293 -14.41 -6.86 -3.46
N LEU A 294 -15.36 -7.30 -2.63
CA LEU A 294 -16.63 -7.87 -3.06
C LEU A 294 -17.51 -6.82 -3.74
N ALA A 295 -17.72 -5.66 -3.11
CA ALA A 295 -18.58 -4.60 -3.65
C ALA A 295 -18.05 -3.98 -4.97
N MET A 296 -16.74 -4.06 -5.19
CA MET A 296 -16.10 -3.59 -6.42
C MET A 296 -15.94 -4.69 -7.49
N ASP A 297 -16.52 -5.89 -7.29
CA ASP A 297 -16.27 -7.09 -8.12
C ASP A 297 -14.79 -7.28 -8.47
N THR A 298 -13.91 -7.10 -7.47
CA THR A 298 -12.46 -7.26 -7.68
C THR A 298 -12.15 -8.71 -7.97
N ASP A 299 -11.42 -8.97 -9.04
CA ASP A 299 -10.89 -10.31 -9.30
C ASP A 299 -9.81 -10.63 -8.27
N THR A 300 -10.19 -11.35 -7.21
CA THR A 300 -9.30 -11.74 -6.11
C THR A 300 -8.29 -12.82 -6.49
N LEU A 301 -8.12 -13.14 -7.78
CA LEU A 301 -7.01 -13.95 -8.28
C LEU A 301 -5.94 -13.10 -8.98
N SER A 302 -6.29 -11.91 -9.47
CA SER A 302 -5.35 -10.99 -10.13
C SER A 302 -5.20 -9.64 -9.43
N GLY A 303 -6.07 -9.35 -8.46
CA GLY A 303 -6.16 -8.05 -7.80
C GLY A 303 -6.74 -6.93 -8.66
N THR A 304 -7.34 -7.27 -9.80
CA THR A 304 -7.80 -6.30 -10.79
C THR A 304 -9.22 -5.82 -10.49
N THR A 305 -9.42 -4.51 -10.53
CA THR A 305 -10.74 -3.87 -10.42
C THR A 305 -10.95 -2.97 -11.63
N MET A 306 -12.14 -2.99 -12.23
CA MET A 306 -12.47 -2.09 -13.34
C MET A 306 -12.82 -0.68 -12.80
N PRO A 307 -12.42 0.42 -13.48
CA PRO A 307 -12.66 1.77 -12.97
C PRO A 307 -14.13 2.10 -12.65
N HIS A 308 -15.08 1.56 -13.43
CA HIS A 308 -16.52 1.78 -13.21
C HIS A 308 -17.10 0.98 -12.04
N MET A 309 -16.35 0.03 -11.48
CA MET A 309 -16.76 -0.70 -10.28
C MET A 309 -16.36 0.01 -9.00
N MET A 310 -15.42 0.97 -9.08
CA MET A 310 -14.91 1.68 -7.91
C MET A 310 -16.00 2.51 -7.24
N ASP A 311 -16.71 3.35 -7.99
CA ASP A 311 -17.73 4.23 -7.42
C ASP A 311 -18.97 3.44 -7.01
N ASN A 312 -19.31 2.36 -7.72
CA ASN A 312 -20.34 1.43 -7.31
C ASN A 312 -20.00 0.77 -5.97
N GLY A 313 -18.78 0.22 -5.82
CA GLY A 313 -18.37 -0.42 -4.59
C GLY A 313 -18.31 0.52 -3.39
N TYR A 314 -17.88 1.78 -3.59
CA TYR A 314 -17.98 2.80 -2.55
C TYR A 314 -19.43 3.10 -2.17
N LYS A 315 -20.33 3.26 -3.15
CA LYS A 315 -21.76 3.52 -2.87
C LYS A 315 -22.38 2.35 -2.10
N GLU A 316 -22.11 1.12 -2.53
CA GLU A 316 -22.62 -0.08 -1.87
C GLU A 316 -22.14 -0.15 -0.41
N VAL A 317 -20.83 -0.05 -0.17
CA VAL A 317 -20.29 -0.11 1.20
C VAL A 317 -20.76 1.08 2.05
N CYS A 318 -20.70 2.31 1.54
CA CYS A 318 -20.92 3.52 2.34
C CYS A 318 -22.37 3.98 2.44
N ASN A 319 -23.30 3.41 1.64
CA ASN A 319 -24.69 3.84 1.62
C ASN A 319 -25.70 2.68 1.70
N ASP A 320 -25.39 1.52 1.11
CA ASP A 320 -26.32 0.39 1.10
C ASP A 320 -26.06 -0.57 2.27
N ILE A 321 -24.79 -0.88 2.55
CA ILE A 321 -24.35 -1.74 3.66
C ILE A 321 -24.26 -0.93 4.96
N LEU A 322 -23.48 0.15 4.96
CA LEU A 322 -23.34 1.08 6.08
C LEU A 322 -24.10 2.35 5.68
N PRO A 323 -25.29 2.66 6.22
CA PRO A 323 -26.18 3.69 5.67
C PRO A 323 -25.74 5.15 5.96
N TYR A 324 -24.46 5.47 5.72
CA TYR A 324 -23.84 6.76 6.07
C TYR A 324 -24.02 7.88 5.05
N SER A 325 -24.69 7.63 3.93
CA SER A 325 -25.05 8.67 2.96
C SER A 325 -23.83 9.47 2.46
N PHE A 326 -22.70 8.81 2.20
CA PHE A 326 -21.51 9.42 1.62
C PHE A 326 -21.77 9.93 0.19
N ASN A 327 -21.09 11.02 -0.14
CA ASN A 327 -20.97 11.55 -1.49
C ASN A 327 -19.79 10.89 -2.20
N ILE A 328 -20.09 10.17 -3.29
CA ILE A 328 -19.10 9.50 -4.15
C ILE A 328 -19.09 10.18 -5.51
N GLY A 329 -17.91 10.59 -5.99
CA GLY A 329 -17.74 11.27 -7.27
C GLY A 329 -16.57 10.72 -8.09
N THR A 330 -16.83 10.41 -9.36
CA THR A 330 -15.85 9.85 -10.32
C THR A 330 -15.34 10.91 -11.27
N HIS A 331 -14.03 10.97 -11.49
CA HIS A 331 -13.40 12.09 -12.15
C HIS A 331 -12.24 11.66 -13.08
N TYR A 332 -12.36 11.97 -14.38
CA TYR A 332 -11.37 11.65 -15.43
C TYR A 332 -10.59 12.88 -15.94
N SER A 333 -10.73 14.01 -15.27
CA SER A 333 -10.09 15.27 -15.67
C SER A 333 -9.88 16.17 -14.47
N LEU A 334 -9.15 17.28 -14.67
CA LEU A 334 -8.88 18.29 -13.63
C LEU A 334 -8.25 17.67 -12.36
N HIS A 335 -7.47 16.61 -12.53
CA HIS A 335 -6.92 15.80 -11.46
C HIS A 335 -6.22 16.65 -10.40
N TRP A 336 -5.28 17.49 -10.84
CA TRP A 336 -4.51 18.34 -9.93
C TRP A 336 -5.36 19.39 -9.19
N THR A 337 -6.33 20.00 -9.87
CA THR A 337 -7.20 21.00 -9.23
C THR A 337 -8.05 20.35 -8.15
N ARG A 338 -8.70 19.23 -8.49
CA ARG A 338 -9.54 18.48 -7.55
C ARG A 338 -8.74 17.95 -6.37
N THR A 339 -7.54 17.42 -6.60
CA THR A 339 -6.67 16.99 -5.51
C THR A 339 -6.41 18.10 -4.52
N LYS A 340 -6.10 19.31 -4.99
CA LYS A 340 -5.88 20.43 -4.07
C LYS A 340 -7.14 20.84 -3.33
N GLU A 341 -8.28 20.92 -4.02
CA GLU A 341 -9.57 21.30 -3.41
C GLU A 341 -9.97 20.34 -2.29
N GLU A 342 -9.84 19.04 -2.52
CA GLU A 342 -10.21 17.99 -1.58
C GLU A 342 -9.25 17.93 -0.39
N ILE A 343 -7.93 17.96 -0.64
CA ILE A 343 -6.93 17.98 0.44
C ILE A 343 -7.03 19.27 1.27
N ASP A 344 -7.26 20.43 0.63
CA ASP A 344 -7.47 21.70 1.35
C ASP A 344 -8.77 21.67 2.17
N ALA A 345 -9.75 20.87 1.78
CA ALA A 345 -10.97 20.60 2.55
C ALA A 345 -10.79 19.48 3.59
N GLY A 346 -9.58 18.93 3.75
CA GLY A 346 -9.28 17.86 4.71
C GLY A 346 -9.78 16.48 4.28
N ARG A 347 -9.96 16.23 2.98
CA ARG A 347 -10.59 15.02 2.46
C ARG A 347 -9.59 14.17 1.65
N PRO A 348 -9.36 12.90 2.03
CA PRO A 348 -8.54 11.99 1.24
C PRO A 348 -9.22 11.63 -0.09
N LEU A 349 -8.44 11.08 -1.01
CA LEU A 349 -8.88 10.74 -2.36
C LEU A 349 -8.40 9.36 -2.77
N HIS A 350 -9.18 8.67 -3.58
CA HIS A 350 -8.68 7.52 -4.32
C HIS A 350 -8.11 8.01 -5.65
N ILE A 351 -6.88 7.64 -5.99
CA ILE A 351 -6.25 7.98 -7.27
C ILE A 351 -5.83 6.70 -7.97
N ASP A 352 -6.20 6.56 -9.24
CA ASP A 352 -5.57 5.61 -10.13
C ASP A 352 -4.37 6.26 -10.81
N ILE A 353 -3.27 5.54 -10.79
CA ILE A 353 -2.08 5.77 -11.59
C ILE A 353 -1.90 4.59 -12.56
N SER A 354 -0.98 4.73 -13.51
CA SER A 354 -0.78 3.66 -14.50
C SER A 354 -0.45 2.33 -13.81
N GLY A 355 -1.30 1.32 -14.05
CA GLY A 355 -1.18 -0.03 -13.51
C GLY A 355 -1.53 -0.18 -12.03
N HIS A 356 -1.96 0.87 -11.32
CA HIS A 356 -2.04 0.84 -9.86
C HIS A 356 -3.03 1.86 -9.26
N SER A 357 -3.53 1.60 -8.06
CA SER A 357 -4.44 2.49 -7.30
C SER A 357 -3.86 2.82 -5.94
N VAL A 358 -3.97 4.07 -5.53
CA VAL A 358 -3.37 4.63 -4.30
C VAL A 358 -4.35 5.56 -3.57
N CYS A 359 -4.11 5.81 -2.29
CA CYS A 359 -4.90 6.78 -1.53
C CYS A 359 -4.11 8.07 -1.30
N ALA A 360 -4.62 9.20 -1.80
CA ALA A 360 -4.02 10.51 -1.63
C ALA A 360 -4.37 11.15 -0.28
N ILE A 361 -3.36 11.68 0.39
CA ILE A 361 -3.46 12.31 1.71
C ILE A 361 -2.84 13.70 1.78
N GLY A 362 -2.18 14.12 0.71
CA GLY A 362 -1.51 15.40 0.68
C GLY A 362 -1.00 15.79 -0.70
N TYR A 363 -0.48 17.00 -0.81
CA TYR A 363 0.19 17.48 -2.02
C TYR A 363 1.26 18.51 -1.70
N ASN A 364 2.14 18.78 -2.67
CA ASN A 364 3.06 19.91 -2.62
C ASN A 364 3.08 20.61 -3.99
N SER A 365 2.65 21.87 -4.00
CA SER A 365 2.59 22.67 -5.24
C SER A 365 3.94 23.19 -5.70
N SER A 366 4.96 23.22 -4.83
CA SER A 366 6.29 23.69 -5.22
C SER A 366 6.97 22.72 -6.19
N ASN A 367 6.66 21.42 -6.12
CA ASN A 367 7.25 20.36 -6.93
C ASN A 367 6.21 19.47 -7.64
N ASN A 368 4.94 19.89 -7.68
CA ASN A 368 3.86 19.20 -8.39
C ASN A 368 3.69 17.73 -7.96
N LYS A 369 3.74 17.48 -6.65
CA LYS A 369 3.65 16.13 -6.06
C LYS A 369 2.35 15.90 -5.32
N VAL A 370 1.90 14.65 -5.36
CA VAL A 370 0.82 14.10 -4.53
C VAL A 370 1.43 13.12 -3.53
N TYR A 371 1.08 13.25 -2.26
CA TYR A 371 1.49 12.33 -1.20
C TYR A 371 0.42 11.26 -1.04
N THR A 372 0.84 10.00 -1.10
CA THR A 372 -0.08 8.86 -1.11
C THR A 372 0.32 7.78 -0.13
N HIS A 373 -0.65 7.17 0.53
CA HIS A 373 -0.50 5.81 1.01
C HIS A 373 -0.51 4.87 -0.19
N TYR A 374 0.52 4.06 -0.27
CA TYR A 374 0.75 3.10 -1.34
C TYR A 374 0.36 1.71 -0.85
N THR A 375 -0.18 0.83 -1.70
CA THR A 375 -0.94 -0.30 -1.17
C THR A 375 -0.12 -1.48 -0.68
N TRP A 376 1.19 -1.52 -0.92
CA TRP A 376 2.09 -2.56 -0.40
C TRP A 376 3.41 -1.97 0.11
N GLU A 377 3.45 -0.65 0.33
CA GLU A 377 4.62 0.01 0.90
C GLU A 377 4.26 0.68 2.23
N PRO A 378 5.10 0.52 3.26
CA PRO A 378 4.78 0.95 4.63
C PRO A 378 5.07 2.43 4.88
N GLU A 379 5.28 3.23 3.82
CA GLU A 379 5.66 4.64 3.89
C GLU A 379 4.93 5.48 2.84
N ILE A 380 4.83 6.78 3.09
CA ILE A 380 4.21 7.72 2.15
C ILE A 380 5.06 7.79 0.89
N VAL A 381 4.46 7.44 -0.24
CA VAL A 381 5.05 7.60 -1.57
C VAL A 381 4.56 8.91 -2.17
N SER A 382 5.50 9.73 -2.63
CA SER A 382 5.22 10.97 -3.35
C SER A 382 5.27 10.72 -4.85
N ILE A 383 4.11 10.75 -5.50
CA ILE A 383 3.98 10.55 -6.95
C ILE A 383 3.87 11.88 -7.70
N SER A 384 4.29 11.90 -8.96
CA SER A 384 4.08 13.02 -9.88
C SER A 384 2.60 13.28 -10.14
N ARG A 385 2.14 14.54 -10.12
CA ARG A 385 0.74 14.88 -10.48
C ARG A 385 0.35 14.41 -11.89
N TRP A 386 1.34 14.26 -12.77
CA TRP A 386 1.12 13.83 -14.15
C TRP A 386 0.96 12.31 -14.29
N SER A 387 1.23 11.53 -13.23
CA SER A 387 0.96 10.09 -13.20
C SER A 387 -0.52 9.76 -12.97
N MET A 388 -1.33 10.74 -12.57
CA MET A 388 -2.76 10.55 -12.26
C MET A 388 -3.58 10.29 -13.52
N LEU A 389 -4.41 9.25 -13.50
CA LEU A 389 -5.28 8.84 -14.61
C LEU A 389 -6.76 9.13 -14.34
N HIS A 390 -7.17 8.85 -13.12
CA HIS A 390 -8.54 8.86 -12.67
C HIS A 390 -8.54 9.09 -11.15
N LEU A 391 -9.57 9.75 -10.62
CA LEU A 391 -9.73 9.89 -9.18
C LEU A 391 -11.18 9.71 -8.76
N VAL A 392 -11.37 9.23 -7.53
CA VAL A 392 -12.66 9.13 -6.87
C VAL A 392 -12.64 9.96 -5.58
N THR A 393 -13.58 10.89 -5.45
CA THR A 393 -13.84 11.64 -4.22
C THR A 393 -14.84 10.88 -3.38
N VAL A 394 -14.54 10.68 -2.09
CA VAL A 394 -15.40 9.97 -1.15
C VAL A 394 -15.39 10.70 0.17
N HIS A 395 -16.50 11.34 0.50
CA HIS A 395 -16.62 12.14 1.71
C HIS A 395 -18.04 12.12 2.29
N PRO A 396 -18.19 12.43 3.58
CA PRO A 396 -19.50 12.45 4.24
C PRO A 396 -20.55 13.30 3.51
N GLY A 397 -21.77 12.77 3.40
CA GLY A 397 -22.95 13.52 2.93
C GLY A 397 -23.93 13.92 4.03
N GLY A 398 -23.65 13.60 5.29
CA GLY A 398 -24.31 14.19 6.46
C GLY A 398 -24.95 13.21 7.45
N SER A 399 -25.12 11.94 7.09
CA SER A 399 -25.55 10.91 8.04
C SER A 399 -24.37 10.43 8.89
N THR A 400 -24.64 9.98 10.12
CA THR A 400 -23.65 9.51 11.10
C THR A 400 -24.18 8.30 11.85
N GLY A 401 -23.28 7.46 12.37
CA GLY A 401 -23.61 6.38 13.30
C GLY A 401 -23.31 6.74 14.76
N ASP A 402 -23.25 5.71 15.59
CA ASP A 402 -22.61 5.74 16.91
C ASP A 402 -21.15 5.26 16.79
N ALA A 403 -20.43 5.19 17.90
CA ALA A 403 -19.12 4.57 17.96
C ALA A 403 -18.93 3.63 19.15
N VAL A 404 -18.14 2.59 18.92
CA VAL A 404 -17.54 1.72 19.93
C VAL A 404 -16.08 1.53 19.59
N TYR A 405 -15.21 1.52 20.60
CA TYR A 405 -13.77 1.36 20.44
C TYR A 405 -13.24 0.37 21.45
N LEU A 406 -12.70 -0.75 20.98
CA LEU A 406 -12.06 -1.73 21.83
C LEU A 406 -10.77 -1.14 22.40
N ARG A 407 -10.65 -1.19 23.72
CA ARG A 407 -9.48 -0.69 24.46
C ARG A 407 -8.60 -1.82 24.97
N ARG A 408 -9.19 -2.99 25.24
CA ARG A 408 -8.47 -4.19 25.63
C ARG A 408 -9.26 -5.46 25.27
N PRO A 409 -8.62 -6.48 24.66
CA PRO A 409 -7.22 -6.50 24.20
C PRO A 409 -7.04 -5.60 22.96
N PHE A 410 -5.85 -5.01 22.82
CA PHE A 410 -5.49 -4.24 21.63
C PHE A 410 -4.83 -5.14 20.58
N GLY A 411 -4.07 -6.15 21.00
CA GLY A 411 -3.23 -6.99 20.15
C GLY A 411 -1.99 -6.28 19.60
N ASP A 412 -1.22 -6.99 18.78
CA ASP A 412 0.00 -6.48 18.14
C ASP A 412 -0.24 -5.27 17.23
N ARG A 413 0.41 -4.15 17.53
CA ARG A 413 0.20 -2.86 16.87
C ARG A 413 1.07 -2.62 15.64
N ARG A 414 1.98 -3.52 15.34
CA ARG A 414 2.99 -3.33 14.30
C ARG A 414 2.37 -3.55 12.91
N TYR A 415 2.95 -2.93 11.89
CA TYR A 415 2.44 -3.01 10.52
C TYR A 415 2.64 -4.42 9.95
N ASN A 416 1.54 -5.07 9.62
CA ASN A 416 1.46 -6.43 9.09
C ASN A 416 2.32 -7.46 9.85
N ASP A 417 2.11 -7.54 11.16
CA ASP A 417 2.94 -8.29 12.10
C ASP A 417 2.05 -9.15 13.03
N ASP A 418 2.63 -10.21 13.58
CA ASP A 418 2.00 -11.11 14.55
C ASP A 418 2.84 -11.29 15.82
N GLY A 419 2.16 -11.49 16.94
CA GLY A 419 2.78 -12.16 18.08
C GLY A 419 3.36 -11.31 19.21
N ASP A 420 3.25 -9.97 19.21
CA ASP A 420 3.60 -9.11 20.36
C ASP A 420 2.38 -8.48 21.08
N GLY A 421 1.20 -9.08 20.94
CA GLY A 421 0.01 -8.68 21.69
C GLY A 421 -0.01 -9.14 23.15
N GLU A 422 -1.13 -8.92 23.84
CA GLU A 422 -1.30 -9.31 25.25
C GLU A 422 -1.26 -10.84 25.47
N ASP A 423 -0.87 -11.27 26.67
CA ASP A 423 -0.95 -12.67 27.11
C ASP A 423 -2.17 -12.88 28.02
N VAL A 424 -2.96 -13.90 27.68
CA VAL A 424 -4.19 -14.33 28.37
C VAL A 424 -4.08 -15.82 28.68
N TYR A 425 -4.81 -16.31 29.68
CA TYR A 425 -4.71 -17.70 30.16
C TYR A 425 -6.09 -18.36 30.20
N GLU A 426 -6.17 -19.62 29.76
CA GLU A 426 -7.41 -20.40 29.85
C GLU A 426 -7.88 -20.58 31.29
N GLY A 427 -9.19 -20.53 31.52
CA GLY A 427 -9.81 -20.70 32.84
C GLY A 427 -9.63 -19.52 33.79
N ASP A 428 -8.87 -18.49 33.39
CA ASP A 428 -8.78 -17.22 34.11
C ASP A 428 -9.87 -16.24 33.63
N PHE A 429 -10.10 -15.20 34.44
CA PHE A 429 -10.91 -14.05 34.02
C PHE A 429 -10.03 -13.01 33.34
N TYR A 430 -10.46 -12.57 32.17
CA TYR A 430 -9.85 -11.47 31.43
C TYR A 430 -10.86 -10.34 31.22
N GLU A 431 -10.53 -9.15 31.67
CA GLU A 431 -11.43 -7.99 31.54
C GLU A 431 -11.27 -7.37 30.14
N ILE A 432 -12.31 -7.48 29.33
CA ILE A 432 -12.45 -6.80 28.04
C ILE A 432 -12.91 -5.37 28.32
N LEU A 433 -12.27 -4.38 27.69
CA LEU A 433 -12.56 -2.96 27.88
C LEU A 433 -12.93 -2.32 26.54
N TRP A 434 -13.96 -1.48 26.54
CA TRP A 434 -14.32 -0.66 25.38
C TRP A 434 -14.76 0.74 25.81
N ALA A 435 -14.75 1.66 24.85
CA ALA A 435 -15.41 2.95 24.99
C ALA A 435 -16.51 3.08 23.94
N ALA A 436 -17.70 3.53 24.32
CA ALA A 436 -18.80 3.80 23.40
C ALA A 436 -19.38 5.21 23.60
N ASP A 437 -20.08 5.74 22.60
CA ASP A 437 -20.72 7.07 22.69
C ASP A 437 -21.95 7.09 23.61
N LYS A 438 -22.67 5.96 23.66
CA LYS A 438 -23.83 5.76 24.53
C LYS A 438 -23.46 4.73 25.58
N TYR A 439 -23.72 5.02 26.84
CA TYR A 439 -23.72 4.02 27.91
C TYR A 439 -25.13 4.00 28.49
N TYR A 440 -25.68 2.82 28.72
CA TYR A 440 -26.95 2.55 29.42
C TYR A 440 -28.28 2.72 28.65
N GLY A 441 -29.23 1.81 28.94
CA GLY A 441 -30.67 1.96 28.72
C GLY A 441 -31.21 1.69 27.32
N THR A 442 -30.46 2.03 26.26
CA THR A 442 -30.91 1.87 24.85
C THR A 442 -29.94 1.07 23.98
N THR A 443 -28.77 0.73 24.53
CA THR A 443 -27.71 0.01 23.80
C THR A 443 -27.19 -1.18 24.60
N SER A 444 -26.77 -2.22 23.89
CA SER A 444 -26.03 -3.37 24.43
C SER A 444 -24.83 -3.69 23.54
N VAL A 445 -23.91 -4.51 24.02
CA VAL A 445 -22.81 -5.00 23.18
C VAL A 445 -22.84 -6.51 23.02
N ASP A 446 -22.53 -6.98 21.81
CA ASP A 446 -22.20 -8.37 21.56
C ASP A 446 -20.69 -8.51 21.49
N LEU A 447 -20.14 -9.46 22.25
CA LEU A 447 -18.71 -9.69 22.38
C LEU A 447 -18.34 -11.03 21.75
N PHE A 448 -17.25 -11.04 20.99
CA PHE A 448 -16.77 -12.22 20.29
C PHE A 448 -15.26 -12.40 20.46
N TYR A 449 -14.79 -13.64 20.39
CA TYR A 449 -13.37 -13.96 20.30
C TYR A 449 -13.06 -14.87 19.11
N SER A 450 -11.83 -14.80 18.61
CA SER A 450 -11.28 -15.69 17.60
C SER A 450 -10.05 -16.40 18.14
N THR A 451 -9.78 -17.60 17.64
CA THR A 451 -8.51 -18.33 17.80
C THR A 451 -7.91 -18.67 16.43
N THR A 452 -8.45 -18.07 15.36
CA THR A 452 -8.11 -18.29 13.95
C THR A 452 -7.64 -16.98 13.30
N GLY A 453 -7.13 -16.06 14.12
CA GLY A 453 -6.67 -14.75 13.70
C GLY A 453 -7.76 -13.90 13.08
N GLY A 454 -9.02 -14.07 13.50
CA GLY A 454 -10.16 -13.30 12.98
C GLY A 454 -10.82 -13.87 11.73
N LEU A 455 -10.43 -15.05 11.25
CA LEU A 455 -11.14 -15.73 10.14
C LEU A 455 -12.53 -16.24 10.57
N SER A 456 -12.67 -16.61 11.83
CA SER A 456 -13.93 -17.02 12.44
C SER A 456 -14.01 -16.55 13.89
N PHE A 457 -15.22 -16.23 14.34
CA PHE A 457 -15.48 -15.72 15.68
C PHE A 457 -16.49 -16.59 16.42
N ASN A 458 -16.23 -16.82 17.70
CA ASN A 458 -17.11 -17.46 18.66
C ASN A 458 -17.73 -16.38 19.57
N LEU A 459 -18.98 -16.58 19.97
CA LEU A 459 -19.66 -15.66 20.89
C LEU A 459 -19.05 -15.78 22.30
N ILE A 460 -18.70 -14.64 22.90
CA ILE A 460 -18.41 -14.52 24.33
C ILE A 460 -19.70 -14.28 25.09
N GLU A 461 -20.44 -13.23 24.71
CA GLU A 461 -21.68 -12.81 25.34
C GLU A 461 -22.51 -12.00 24.34
N ALA A 462 -23.82 -12.24 24.29
CA ALA A 462 -24.75 -11.45 23.48
C ALA A 462 -25.60 -10.55 24.38
N GLY A 463 -25.76 -9.29 23.99
CA GLY A 463 -26.58 -8.33 24.73
C GLY A 463 -25.99 -7.94 26.09
N ALA A 464 -24.66 -7.98 26.24
CA ALA A 464 -23.99 -7.52 27.46
C ALA A 464 -24.33 -6.04 27.72
N GLU A 465 -24.41 -5.67 29.00
CA GLU A 465 -24.63 -4.28 29.38
C GLU A 465 -23.51 -3.41 28.80
N ASN A 466 -23.88 -2.34 28.11
CA ASN A 466 -22.91 -1.38 27.59
C ASN A 466 -22.42 -0.45 28.71
N CYS A 467 -21.57 -0.99 29.59
CA CYS A 467 -21.00 -0.32 30.77
C CYS A 467 -19.47 -0.12 30.68
N GLY A 468 -18.87 -0.41 29.51
CA GLY A 468 -17.45 -0.17 29.20
C GLY A 468 -16.49 -1.30 29.59
N TYR A 469 -16.98 -2.37 30.22
CA TYR A 469 -16.17 -3.54 30.52
C TYR A 469 -16.99 -4.83 30.59
N TYR A 470 -16.32 -5.97 30.38
CA TYR A 470 -16.88 -7.30 30.59
C TYR A 470 -15.80 -8.24 31.11
N ASN A 471 -16.06 -8.94 32.21
CA ASN A 471 -15.14 -9.93 32.78
C ASN A 471 -15.36 -11.28 32.08
N TRP A 472 -14.58 -11.52 31.03
CA TRP A 472 -14.64 -12.75 30.24
C TRP A 472 -13.99 -13.91 30.99
N GLU A 473 -14.75 -14.96 31.27
CA GLU A 473 -14.19 -16.26 31.68
C GLU A 473 -13.65 -16.97 30.44
N VAL A 474 -12.32 -17.05 30.33
CA VAL A 474 -11.66 -17.59 29.15
C VAL A 474 -11.90 -19.11 29.09
N PRO A 475 -12.52 -19.66 28.02
CA PRO A 475 -12.80 -21.09 27.94
C PRO A 475 -11.53 -21.94 27.98
N SER A 476 -11.62 -23.18 28.47
CA SER A 476 -10.54 -24.16 28.35
C SER A 476 -10.45 -24.75 26.94
N GLY A 477 -9.25 -25.11 26.47
CA GLY A 477 -9.03 -25.77 25.18
C GLY A 477 -9.12 -24.83 23.97
N VAL A 478 -8.81 -23.55 24.15
CA VAL A 478 -8.84 -22.48 23.13
C VAL A 478 -7.47 -21.78 22.97
N ALA A 479 -6.41 -22.28 23.59
CA ALA A 479 -5.06 -21.74 23.49
C ALA A 479 -4.63 -21.58 22.03
N SER A 480 -4.10 -20.40 21.70
CA SER A 480 -3.70 -20.00 20.36
C SER A 480 -2.86 -18.72 20.43
N ASP A 481 -1.94 -18.57 19.47
CA ASP A 481 -1.19 -17.32 19.26
C ASP A 481 -1.93 -16.33 18.33
N ASP A 482 -3.05 -16.77 17.74
CA ASP A 482 -3.83 -16.05 16.75
C ASP A 482 -5.17 -15.56 17.33
N CYS A 483 -5.17 -14.99 18.52
CA CYS A 483 -6.40 -14.58 19.18
C CYS A 483 -6.83 -13.16 18.81
N ARG A 484 -8.14 -12.96 18.61
CA ARG A 484 -8.78 -11.65 18.37
C ARG A 484 -10.00 -11.48 19.26
N VAL A 485 -10.35 -10.24 19.59
CA VAL A 485 -11.64 -9.89 20.21
C VAL A 485 -12.32 -8.86 19.35
N MET A 486 -13.65 -8.93 19.29
CA MET A 486 -14.49 -8.00 18.55
C MET A 486 -15.70 -7.63 19.40
N VAL A 487 -16.11 -6.36 19.31
CA VAL A 487 -17.26 -5.79 20.00
C VAL A 487 -18.21 -5.17 18.98
N TYR A 488 -19.48 -5.57 19.01
CA TYR A 488 -20.55 -4.97 18.21
C TYR A 488 -21.48 -4.19 19.12
N LEU A 489 -21.68 -2.92 18.80
CA LEU A 489 -22.66 -2.07 19.45
C LEU A 489 -24.03 -2.27 18.81
N GLN A 490 -25.00 -2.68 19.63
CA GLN A 490 -26.40 -2.76 19.26
C GLN A 490 -27.14 -1.52 19.77
N ASP A 491 -27.88 -0.87 18.87
CA ASP A 491 -28.82 0.20 19.20
C ASP A 491 -30.16 -0.07 18.50
N THR A 492 -31.24 -0.04 19.28
CA THR A 492 -32.61 -0.19 18.76
C THR A 492 -33.01 0.87 17.73
N GLU A 493 -32.41 2.07 17.77
CA GLU A 493 -32.64 3.15 16.81
C GLU A 493 -31.96 2.91 15.45
N PHE A 494 -30.92 2.07 15.44
CA PHE A 494 -30.14 1.74 14.24
C PHE A 494 -30.53 0.38 13.63
N ALA A 495 -31.42 -0.35 14.30
CA ALA A 495 -31.92 -1.63 13.81
C ALA A 495 -32.59 -1.50 12.42
N PRO A 496 -32.37 -2.45 11.50
CA PRO A 496 -31.74 -3.76 11.69
C PRO A 496 -30.21 -3.79 11.51
N TYR A 497 -29.54 -2.63 11.40
CA TYR A 497 -28.09 -2.55 11.21
C TYR A 497 -27.35 -2.54 12.56
N ILE A 498 -26.06 -2.90 12.54
CA ILE A 498 -25.17 -2.68 13.69
C ILE A 498 -24.88 -1.18 13.83
N ALA A 499 -24.91 -0.65 15.06
CA ALA A 499 -24.70 0.77 15.29
C ALA A 499 -23.22 1.18 15.12
N ALA A 500 -22.31 0.31 15.57
CA ALA A 500 -20.87 0.42 15.41
C ALA A 500 -20.21 -0.94 15.70
N ALA A 501 -18.95 -1.10 15.30
CA ALA A 501 -18.15 -2.26 15.65
C ALA A 501 -16.67 -1.87 15.76
N ASP A 502 -15.94 -2.59 16.61
CA ASP A 502 -14.49 -2.51 16.64
C ASP A 502 -13.90 -3.86 17.08
N GLY A 503 -12.62 -4.06 16.80
CA GLY A 503 -11.92 -5.29 17.17
C GLY A 503 -10.45 -5.03 17.46
N SER A 504 -9.80 -6.02 18.05
CA SER A 504 -8.37 -5.93 18.35
C SER A 504 -7.59 -5.70 17.06
N TRP A 505 -6.69 -4.71 17.08
CA TRP A 505 -5.89 -4.32 15.94
C TRP A 505 -4.97 -5.45 15.48
N GLY A 506 -4.37 -6.16 16.44
CA GLY A 506 -3.46 -7.30 16.23
C GLY A 506 -3.89 -8.56 16.95
N ASN A 507 -3.09 -9.62 16.76
CA ASN A 507 -3.21 -10.86 17.53
C ASN A 507 -2.77 -10.62 18.98
N PHE A 508 -3.45 -11.25 19.91
CA PHE A 508 -2.98 -11.52 21.28
C PHE A 508 -2.91 -13.04 21.48
N LYS A 509 -2.37 -13.51 22.61
CA LYS A 509 -2.15 -14.94 22.88
C LYS A 509 -3.03 -15.43 24.01
N ILE A 510 -3.59 -16.63 23.84
CA ILE A 510 -4.19 -17.40 24.93
C ILE A 510 -3.31 -18.62 25.19
N HIS A 511 -2.80 -18.74 26.42
CA HIS A 511 -1.95 -19.85 26.86
C HIS A 511 -2.78 -20.95 27.53
N GLU A 512 -2.32 -22.19 27.42
CA GLU A 512 -2.91 -23.31 28.15
C GLU A 512 -2.81 -23.13 29.67
N GLY A 513 -3.93 -23.36 30.36
CA GLY A 513 -4.04 -23.33 31.82
C GLY A 513 -4.08 -21.93 32.44
N GLY A 514 -4.61 -21.83 33.67
CA GLY A 514 -4.63 -20.59 34.45
C GLY A 514 -3.24 -20.24 35.01
N PHE A 515 -2.91 -18.97 35.10
CA PHE A 515 -1.64 -18.54 35.70
C PHE A 515 -1.59 -18.99 37.16
N VAL A 516 -0.74 -19.98 37.48
CA VAL A 516 -0.39 -20.28 38.87
C VAL A 516 0.80 -19.40 39.23
N PRO A 517 0.63 -18.30 39.99
CA PRO A 517 1.77 -17.49 40.41
C PRO A 517 2.78 -18.37 41.16
N SER A 518 4.02 -18.43 40.68
CA SER A 518 5.11 -18.97 41.47
C SER A 518 5.37 -17.99 42.62
N MET A 519 4.84 -18.32 43.81
CA MET A 519 5.27 -17.65 45.04
C MET A 519 6.68 -18.12 45.41
N GLU A 520 7.69 -17.71 44.63
CA GLU A 520 9.06 -17.75 45.12
C GLU A 520 9.23 -16.63 46.15
N LEU A 521 9.10 -17.00 47.42
CA LEU A 521 9.62 -16.22 48.54
C LEU A 521 11.13 -16.07 48.34
N ARG A 522 11.56 -14.95 47.72
CA ARG A 522 12.94 -14.50 47.82
C ARG A 522 13.20 -14.16 49.28
N THR A 523 13.79 -15.09 50.02
CA THR A 523 14.45 -14.78 51.28
C THR A 523 15.55 -13.76 50.97
N LEU A 524 15.37 -12.52 51.44
CA LEU A 524 16.43 -11.52 51.48
C LEU A 524 17.60 -12.10 52.29
N GLY A 525 18.68 -12.44 51.59
CA GLY A 525 19.96 -12.84 52.15
C GLY A 525 20.98 -11.73 52.01
#